data_AF-A0A0F8YYL9-F1
#
_entry.id   AF-A0A0F8YYL9-F1
#
_cell.length_a   1.000
_cell.length_b   1.000
_cell.length_c   1.000
_cell.angle_alpha   90.00
_cell.angle_beta   90.00
_cell.angle_gamma   90.00
#
_symmetry.space_group_name_H-M   'P 1'
#
loop_
_entity.id
_entity.type
_entity.pdbx_description
1 polymer ?
#
loop_
_entity_poly.entity_id
_entity_poly.type
_entity_poly.pdbx_seq_one_letter_code
_entity_poly.pdbx_strand_id
1 'polypeptide(L)'
;SAVTAQRVIDEYAKIAFANIQDLLLEANHIRDISQVPREIAAAVSSVTVDVRHDSGPVEKGKSRGYVEKVKFTMHSKPQALDALGKHYGIFGADNDQSRTQVAIQIVNYAGASKK
;
A
#
# COMPACT_ATOMS: atom_id res chain seq x y z
N SER A 1 3.37 -22.01 3.13
CA SER A 1 4.65 -21.31 2.92
C SER A 1 4.88 -20.33 4.05
N ALA A 2 6.03 -20.40 4.73
CA ALA A 2 6.34 -19.50 5.84
C ALA A 2 6.37 -18.03 5.39
N VAL A 3 6.07 -17.12 6.31
CA VAL A 3 6.25 -15.68 6.09
C VAL A 3 7.70 -15.34 6.44
N THR A 4 8.42 -14.72 5.51
CA THR A 4 9.81 -14.26 5.70
C THR A 4 9.87 -12.75 5.56
N ALA A 5 10.91 -12.12 6.12
CA ALA A 5 11.13 -10.68 5.98
C ALA A 5 11.22 -10.27 4.51
N GLN A 6 11.94 -11.04 3.68
CA GLN A 6 12.03 -10.81 2.25
C GLN A 6 10.65 -10.81 1.58
N ARG A 7 9.79 -11.78 1.92
CA ARG A 7 8.45 -11.85 1.34
C ARG A 7 7.60 -10.63 1.71
N VAL A 8 7.74 -10.09 2.91
CA VAL A 8 7.05 -8.85 3.31
C VAL A 8 7.54 -7.67 2.47
N ILE A 9 8.86 -7.54 2.29
CA ILE A 9 9.47 -6.50 1.46
C ILE A 9 8.98 -6.61 0.01
N ASP A 10 8.92 -7.83 -0.54
CA ASP A 10 8.45 -8.08 -1.91
C ASP A 10 6.98 -7.68 -2.10
N GLU A 11 6.11 -7.92 -1.11
CA GLU A 11 4.71 -7.45 -1.18
C GLU A 11 4.60 -5.92 -1.10
N TYR A 12 5.37 -5.27 -0.22
CA TYR A 12 5.42 -3.81 -0.17
C TYR A 12 5.95 -3.19 -1.47
N ALA A 13 6.95 -3.83 -2.10
CA ALA A 13 7.48 -3.39 -3.39
C ALA A 13 6.41 -3.41 -4.49
N LYS A 14 5.57 -4.44 -4.56
CA LYS A 14 4.45 -4.50 -5.52
C LYS A 14 3.50 -3.32 -5.36
N ILE A 15 3.15 -2.95 -4.12
CA ILE A 15 2.28 -1.79 -3.87
C ILE A 15 2.98 -0.48 -4.24
N ALA A 16 4.23 -0.31 -3.80
CA ALA A 16 5.01 0.91 -4.02
C ALA A 16 5.23 1.22 -5.50
N PHE A 17 5.46 0.18 -6.30
CA PHE A 17 5.84 0.32 -7.71
C PHE A 17 4.73 -0.03 -8.70
N ALA A 18 3.52 -0.37 -8.24
CA ALA A 18 2.39 -0.60 -9.13
C ALA A 18 2.06 0.61 -10.02
N ASN A 19 1.69 0.36 -11.27
CA ASN A 19 1.24 1.37 -12.23
C ASN A 19 -0.21 1.08 -12.65
N ILE A 20 -1.08 2.10 -12.57
CA ILE A 20 -2.50 1.96 -12.94
C ILE A 20 -2.68 1.60 -14.43
N GLN A 21 -1.73 1.99 -15.28
CA GLN A 21 -1.77 1.69 -16.71
C GLN A 21 -1.72 0.18 -16.99
N ASP A 22 -1.16 -0.61 -16.07
CA ASP A 22 -1.09 -2.08 -16.21
C ASP A 22 -2.48 -2.74 -16.08
N LEU A 23 -3.44 -2.03 -15.47
CA LEU A 23 -4.84 -2.45 -15.36
C LEU A 23 -5.71 -1.97 -16.52
N LEU A 24 -5.18 -1.16 -17.44
CA LEU A 24 -5.96 -0.57 -18.53
C LEU A 24 -5.63 -1.24 -19.88
N LEU A 25 -6.63 -1.26 -20.75
CA LEU A 25 -6.57 -1.58 -22.16
C LEU A 25 -6.76 -0.28 -22.97
N GLU A 26 -6.87 -0.40 -24.29
CA GLU A 26 -7.19 0.72 -25.18
C GLU A 26 -8.47 1.45 -24.77
N ALA A 27 -8.54 2.74 -25.09
CA ALA A 27 -9.68 3.62 -24.78
C ALA A 27 -10.09 3.66 -23.29
N ASN A 28 -9.14 3.39 -22.36
CA ASN A 28 -9.37 3.34 -20.91
C ASN A 28 -10.29 2.20 -20.45
N HIS A 29 -10.47 1.17 -21.28
CA HIS A 29 -11.17 -0.04 -20.83
C HIS A 29 -10.35 -0.74 -19.75
N ILE A 30 -11.01 -1.30 -18.75
CA ILE A 30 -10.30 -2.03 -17.70
C ILE A 30 -10.05 -3.46 -18.16
N ARG A 31 -8.83 -3.95 -17.97
CA ARG A 31 -8.45 -5.35 -18.21
C ARG A 31 -9.36 -6.27 -17.39
N ASP A 32 -9.77 -7.38 -17.99
CA ASP A 32 -10.49 -8.45 -17.28
C ASP A 32 -9.66 -8.90 -16.08
N ILE A 33 -10.27 -8.94 -14.90
CA ILE A 33 -9.62 -9.30 -13.64
C ILE A 33 -9.00 -10.70 -13.67
N SER A 34 -9.61 -11.64 -14.41
CA SER A 34 -9.07 -13.00 -14.60
C SER A 34 -7.74 -13.00 -15.35
N GLN A 35 -7.43 -11.92 -16.07
CA GLN A 35 -6.22 -11.72 -16.86
C GLN A 35 -5.22 -10.78 -16.19
N VAL A 36 -5.52 -10.25 -14.99
CA VAL A 36 -4.60 -9.38 -14.27
C VAL A 36 -3.48 -10.23 -13.66
N PRO A 37 -2.20 -9.95 -13.96
CA PRO A 37 -1.08 -10.66 -13.36
C PRO A 37 -1.10 -10.54 -11.83
N ARG A 38 -0.71 -11.60 -11.12
CA ARG A 38 -0.72 -11.62 -9.65
C ARG A 38 0.08 -10.49 -9.01
N GLU A 39 1.16 -10.06 -9.63
CA GLU A 39 1.99 -8.95 -9.16
C GLU A 39 1.24 -7.61 -9.15
N ILE A 40 0.41 -7.36 -10.17
CA ILE A 40 -0.43 -6.16 -10.26
C ILE A 40 -1.63 -6.29 -9.33
N ALA A 41 -2.24 -7.49 -9.27
CA ALA A 41 -3.34 -7.77 -8.37
C ALA A 41 -2.95 -7.59 -6.88
N ALA A 42 -1.69 -7.82 -6.52
CA ALA A 42 -1.19 -7.59 -5.16
C ALA A 42 -1.27 -6.12 -4.70
N ALA A 43 -1.34 -5.17 -5.64
CA ALA A 43 -1.52 -3.75 -5.32
C ALA A 43 -3.00 -3.33 -5.23
N VAL A 44 -3.94 -4.21 -5.56
CA VAL A 44 -5.38 -3.94 -5.52
C VAL A 44 -5.92 -4.20 -4.11
N SER A 45 -6.49 -3.16 -3.51
CA SER A 45 -7.15 -3.19 -2.21
C SER A 45 -8.60 -3.69 -2.30
N SER A 46 -9.33 -3.28 -3.36
CA SER A 46 -10.70 -3.75 -3.58
C SER A 46 -11.14 -3.65 -5.03
N VAL A 47 -12.12 -4.49 -5.38
CA VAL A 47 -12.81 -4.48 -6.67
C VAL A 47 -14.31 -4.44 -6.43
N THR A 48 -14.99 -3.50 -7.07
CA THR A 48 -16.45 -3.38 -7.07
C THR A 48 -16.96 -3.58 -8.48
N VAL A 49 -17.91 -4.49 -8.66
CA VAL A 49 -18.56 -4.79 -9.94
C VAL A 49 -20.05 -4.52 -9.77
N ASP A 50 -20.57 -3.52 -10.47
CA ASP A 50 -22.00 -3.23 -10.50
C ASP A 50 -22.60 -3.93 -11.72
N VAL A 51 -23.58 -4.81 -11.50
CA VAL A 51 -24.29 -5.54 -12.55
C VAL A 51 -25.70 -4.97 -12.67
N ARG A 52 -26.07 -4.53 -13.87
CA ARG A 52 -27.45 -4.14 -14.15
C ARG A 52 -28.21 -5.34 -14.70
N HIS A 53 -29.33 -5.65 -14.07
CA HIS A 53 -30.26 -6.66 -14.56
C HIS A 53 -31.27 -6.04 -15.51
N ASP A 54 -31.48 -6.68 -16.66
CA ASP A 54 -32.53 -6.32 -17.60
C ASP A 54 -33.89 -6.76 -17.05
N SER A 55 -34.90 -5.90 -17.15
CA SER A 55 -36.24 -6.12 -16.58
C SER A 55 -37.19 -6.88 -17.52
N GLY A 56 -36.69 -7.38 -18.66
CA GLY A 56 -37.45 -8.19 -19.60
C GLY A 56 -37.77 -9.62 -19.09
N PRO A 57 -38.78 -10.30 -19.66
CA PRO A 57 -39.09 -11.68 -19.30
C PRO A 57 -37.87 -12.57 -19.53
N VAL A 58 -37.39 -13.20 -18.46
CA VAL A 58 -36.23 -14.08 -18.51
C VAL A 58 -36.69 -15.53 -18.62
N GLU A 59 -36.15 -16.27 -19.59
CA GLU A 59 -36.34 -17.72 -19.64
C GLU A 59 -35.91 -18.34 -18.29
N LYS A 60 -36.69 -19.30 -17.78
CA LYS A 60 -36.41 -20.00 -16.52
C LYS A 60 -34.95 -20.49 -16.52
N GLY A 61 -34.15 -19.98 -15.59
CA GLY A 61 -32.74 -20.37 -15.41
C GLY A 61 -31.71 -19.50 -16.11
N LYS A 62 -32.10 -18.43 -16.81
CA LYS A 62 -31.17 -17.41 -17.29
C LYS A 62 -31.28 -16.14 -16.45
N SER A 63 -30.19 -15.42 -16.31
CA SER A 63 -30.13 -14.05 -15.79
C SER A 63 -29.59 -13.20 -16.92
N ARG A 64 -30.31 -12.15 -17.30
CA ARG A 64 -29.84 -11.19 -18.31
C ARG A 64 -29.28 -9.98 -17.58
N GLY A 65 -28.07 -10.13 -17.04
CA GLY A 65 -27.32 -9.04 -16.41
C GLY A 65 -26.12 -8.66 -17.26
N TYR A 66 -25.80 -7.37 -17.34
CA TYR A 66 -24.54 -6.89 -17.90
C TYR A 66 -23.76 -6.08 -16.85
N VAL A 67 -22.44 -6.16 -16.91
CA VAL A 67 -21.56 -5.35 -16.05
C VAL A 67 -21.70 -3.91 -16.49
N GLU A 68 -22.20 -3.07 -15.59
CA GLU A 68 -22.37 -1.63 -15.83
C GLU A 68 -21.10 -0.87 -15.46
N LYS A 69 -20.45 -1.28 -14.37
CA LYS A 69 -19.30 -0.56 -13.83
C LYS A 69 -18.35 -1.51 -13.13
N VAL A 70 -17.06 -1.28 -13.34
CA VAL A 70 -16.00 -1.89 -12.54
C VAL A 70 -15.15 -0.79 -11.93
N LYS A 71 -14.92 -0.86 -10.62
CA LYS A 71 -14.06 0.07 -9.89
C LYS A 71 -12.95 -0.72 -9.19
N PHE A 72 -11.71 -0.29 -9.41
CA PHE A 72 -10.54 -0.77 -8.68
C PHE A 72 -10.10 0.28 -7.68
N THR A 73 -9.75 -0.15 -6.48
CA THR A 73 -9.07 0.67 -5.47
C THR A 73 -7.70 0.09 -5.24
N MET A 74 -6.65 0.90 -5.32
CA MET A 74 -5.27 0.46 -5.05
C MET A 74 -4.90 0.72 -3.58
N HIS A 75 -3.94 -0.04 -3.07
CA HIS A 75 -3.31 0.26 -1.78
C HIS A 75 -2.54 1.59 -1.83
N SER A 76 -2.27 2.16 -0.65
CA SER A 76 -1.57 3.44 -0.53
C SER A 76 -0.09 3.32 -0.91
N LYS A 77 0.27 3.82 -2.10
CA LYS A 77 1.65 3.90 -2.58
C LYS A 77 2.58 4.67 -1.63
N PRO A 78 2.21 5.86 -1.09
CA PRO A 78 3.07 6.58 -0.14
C PRO A 78 3.39 5.78 1.12
N GLN A 79 2.42 5.05 1.68
CA GLN A 79 2.66 4.22 2.87
C GLN A 79 3.62 3.07 2.58
N ALA A 80 3.51 2.44 1.40
CA ALA A 80 4.44 1.39 1.01
C ALA A 80 5.86 1.92 0.78
N LEU A 81 6.00 3.08 0.14
CA LEU A 81 7.29 3.74 -0.06
C LEU A 81 7.94 4.17 1.26
N ASP A 82 7.16 4.67 2.22
CA ASP A 82 7.66 5.02 3.56
C ASP A 82 8.17 3.78 4.31
N ALA A 83 7.40 2.68 4.30
CA ALA A 83 7.82 1.42 4.91
C ALA A 83 9.13 0.87 4.30
N LEU A 84 9.23 0.89 2.97
CA LEU A 84 10.45 0.48 2.27
C LEU A 84 11.61 1.44 2.57
N GLY A 85 11.40 2.74 2.55
CA GLY A 85 12.44 3.73 2.84
C GLY A 85 13.00 3.60 4.25
N LYS A 86 12.14 3.29 5.24
CA LYS A 86 12.56 2.95 6.60
C LYS A 86 13.38 1.66 6.64
N HIS A 87 12.95 0.62 5.94
CA HIS A 87 13.67 -0.66 5.87
C HIS A 87 15.08 -0.49 5.26
N TYR A 88 15.20 0.31 4.20
CA TYR A 88 16.48 0.59 3.53
C TYR A 88 17.30 1.70 4.20
N GLY A 89 16.82 2.29 5.30
CA GLY A 89 17.54 3.35 6.01
C GLY A 89 17.68 4.66 5.24
N ILE A 90 16.85 4.90 4.21
CA ILE A 90 16.91 6.11 3.37
C ILE A 90 16.74 7.38 4.21
N PHE A 91 15.89 7.31 5.24
CA PHE A 91 15.62 8.42 6.15
C PHE A 91 16.57 8.49 7.36
N GLY A 92 17.58 7.60 7.43
CA GLY A 92 18.54 7.56 8.53
C GLY A 92 19.53 8.74 8.51
N ALA A 93 19.94 9.18 7.32
CA ALA A 93 20.88 10.29 7.16
C ALA A 93 20.31 11.64 7.65
N ASP A 94 18.99 11.85 7.55
CA ASP A 94 18.31 13.04 8.05
C ASP A 94 18.18 13.05 9.58
N ASN A 95 18.10 11.87 10.20
CA ASN A 95 17.96 11.73 11.65
C ASN A 95 19.28 11.93 12.42
N ASP A 96 20.43 11.59 11.83
CA ASP A 96 21.72 11.81 12.47
C ASP A 96 22.12 13.30 12.52
N GLN A 97 21.59 14.14 11.61
CA GLN A 97 21.72 15.60 11.70
C GLN A 97 20.90 16.20 12.86
N SER A 98 19.89 15.49 13.35
CA SER A 98 18.99 15.94 14.43
C SER A 98 19.43 15.48 15.83
N ARG A 99 20.51 14.68 15.94
CA ARG A 99 21.09 14.28 17.22
C ARG A 99 21.95 15.41 17.80
N THR A 100 21.29 16.43 18.35
CA THR A 100 21.97 17.39 19.24
C THR A 100 22.58 16.60 20.40
N GLN A 101 23.92 16.58 20.51
CA GLN A 101 24.60 16.04 21.67
C GLN A 101 24.23 16.88 22.90
N VAL A 102 23.31 16.39 23.71
CA VAL A 102 23.00 17.02 25.00
C VAL A 102 24.08 16.58 25.99
N ALA A 103 25.08 17.43 26.19
CA ALA A 103 26.06 17.26 27.27
C ALA A 103 25.37 17.53 28.61
N ILE A 104 25.04 16.47 29.35
CA ILE A 104 24.50 16.59 30.70
C ILE A 104 25.67 16.89 31.66
N GLN A 105 25.79 18.15 32.10
CA GLN A 105 26.67 18.48 33.23
C GLN A 105 25.95 18.17 34.54
N ILE A 106 26.39 17.13 35.24
CA ILE A 106 25.96 16.83 36.61
C ILE A 106 26.71 17.78 37.54
N VAL A 107 26.03 18.84 38.02
CA VAL A 107 26.58 19.72 39.06
C VAL A 107 26.23 19.14 40.42
N ASN A 108 27.21 18.56 41.11
CA ASN A 108 27.08 18.16 42.51
C ASN A 108 27.22 19.39 43.41
N TYR A 109 26.10 19.83 44.01
CA TYR A 109 26.14 20.82 45.08
C TYR A 109 26.56 20.14 46.39
N ALA A 110 27.84 20.27 46.75
CA ALA A 110 28.30 20.01 48.10
C ALA A 110 27.77 21.12 49.01
N GLY A 111 26.70 20.85 49.75
CA GLY A 111 26.17 21.76 50.76
C GLY A 111 27.23 22.12 51.78
N ALA A 112 27.54 23.41 51.89
CA ALA A 112 28.45 23.95 52.88
C ALA A 112 27.89 23.70 54.29
N SER A 113 28.58 22.85 55.05
CA SER A 113 28.38 22.70 56.49
C SER A 113 28.77 24.01 57.17
N LYS A 114 27.79 24.71 57.75
CA LYS A 114 28.06 25.78 58.72
C LYS A 114 28.10 25.15 60.12
N LYS A 115 29.26 25.28 60.77
CA LYS A 115 29.44 25.12 62.22
C LYS A 115 28.80 26.28 62.97
#